data_AF-A0A319BY62-F1
#
_entry.id   AF-A0A319BY62-F1
#
_cell.length_a   1.000
_cell.length_b   1.000
_cell.length_c   1.000
_cell.angle_alpha   90.00
_cell.angle_beta   90.00
_cell.angle_gamma   90.00
#
_symmetry.space_group_name_H-M   'P 1'
#
loop_
_entity.id
_entity.type
_entity.pdbx_description
1 polymer ?
#
loop_
_entity_poly.entity_id
_entity_poly.type
_entity_poly.pdbx_seq_one_letter_code
_entity_poly.pdbx_strand_id
1 'polypeptide(L)'
;MIFHMGTGEVHQGDDVFRTPEEQYIVEDFCRHAAAEVRLWNDYGSIERDKAEGVLNSIDLLNLSSSRPPANGITGDTLNRNCEIKSLKKIAQYESRHVRLCLEQLDTLLNENDAQRASYIMSRLHMHATVTQVWAEMYSSRRFSAASPQS
;
A
#
# COMPACT_ATOMS: atom_id res chain seq x y z
N MET A 1 -36.30 -32.84 -36.14
CA MET A 1 -35.46 -31.84 -36.82
C MET A 1 -35.11 -30.79 -35.78
N ILE A 2 -33.98 -30.90 -35.08
CA ILE A 2 -32.67 -30.24 -35.39
C ILE A 2 -32.91 -28.72 -35.59
N PHE A 3 -32.39 -27.81 -34.76
CA PHE A 3 -30.96 -27.57 -34.51
C PHE A 3 -30.59 -27.24 -33.05
N HIS A 4 -29.54 -27.93 -32.58
CA HIS A 4 -28.59 -27.46 -31.59
C HIS A 4 -28.03 -26.09 -31.99
N MET A 5 -28.01 -25.15 -31.04
CA MET A 5 -26.99 -24.11 -31.01
C MET A 5 -26.27 -24.26 -29.67
N GLY A 6 -25.13 -24.94 -29.72
CA GLY A 6 -24.19 -24.97 -28.62
C GLY A 6 -23.64 -23.56 -28.42
N THR A 7 -24.05 -22.93 -27.33
CA THR A 7 -23.26 -21.85 -26.73
C THR A 7 -22.08 -22.52 -26.06
N GLY A 8 -20.91 -22.36 -26.67
CA GLY A 8 -19.68 -23.01 -26.24
C GLY A 8 -19.44 -22.85 -24.75
N GLU A 9 -19.08 -23.97 -24.12
CA GLU A 9 -18.46 -23.97 -22.81
C GLU A 9 -17.19 -23.12 -22.91
N VAL A 10 -17.29 -21.87 -22.45
CA VAL A 10 -16.11 -21.19 -21.90
C VAL A 10 -15.76 -22.04 -20.70
N HIS A 11 -14.68 -22.83 -20.78
CA HIS A 11 -13.99 -23.31 -19.60
C HIS A 11 -13.43 -22.08 -18.89
N GLN A 12 -14.32 -21.37 -18.21
CA GLN A 12 -14.03 -20.25 -17.34
C GLN A 12 -13.28 -20.88 -16.18
N GLY A 13 -11.97 -20.66 -16.14
CA GLY A 13 -11.18 -21.04 -14.97
C GLY A 13 -11.89 -20.45 -13.76
N ASP A 14 -12.29 -21.33 -12.85
CA ASP A 14 -13.09 -20.98 -11.68
C ASP A 14 -12.41 -19.81 -10.95
N ASP A 15 -13.10 -18.67 -10.82
CA ASP A 15 -12.52 -17.48 -10.19
C ASP A 15 -12.07 -17.82 -8.76
N VAL A 16 -10.87 -17.37 -8.38
CA VAL A 16 -10.29 -17.65 -7.06
C VAL A 16 -11.17 -17.08 -5.94
N PHE A 17 -11.75 -15.91 -6.19
CA PHE A 17 -12.72 -15.23 -5.33
C PHE A 17 -14.09 -15.31 -6.00
N ARG A 18 -14.97 -16.13 -5.43
CA ARG A 18 -16.19 -16.61 -6.07
C ARG A 18 -17.41 -15.76 -5.75
N THR A 19 -17.39 -15.04 -4.63
CA THR A 19 -18.51 -14.16 -4.24
C THR A 19 -18.16 -12.68 -4.47
N PRO A 20 -19.17 -11.82 -4.72
CA PRO A 20 -18.95 -10.38 -4.83
C PRO A 20 -18.27 -9.79 -3.58
N GLU A 21 -18.58 -10.30 -2.39
CA GLU A 21 -17.99 -9.86 -1.12
C GLU A 21 -16.50 -10.25 -1.04
N GLU A 22 -16.15 -11.48 -1.44
CA GLU A 22 -14.75 -11.92 -1.54
C GLU A 22 -13.96 -11.04 -2.51
N GLN A 23 -14.55 -10.72 -3.67
CA GLN A 23 -13.95 -9.87 -4.70
C GLN A 23 -13.78 -8.42 -4.21
N TYR A 24 -14.77 -7.88 -3.51
CA TYR A 24 -14.71 -6.51 -3.00
C TYR A 24 -13.62 -6.35 -1.93
N ILE A 25 -13.55 -7.29 -0.98
CA ILE A 25 -12.54 -7.25 0.09
C ILE A 25 -11.13 -7.46 -0.46
N VAL A 26 -10.93 -8.35 -1.44
CA VAL A 26 -9.60 -8.53 -2.04
C VAL A 26 -9.18 -7.31 -2.87
N GLU A 27 -10.11 -6.61 -3.52
CA GLU A 27 -9.80 -5.35 -4.20
C GLU A 27 -9.34 -4.28 -3.20
N ASP A 28 -10.03 -4.15 -2.07
CA ASP A 28 -9.64 -3.26 -0.97
C ASP A 28 -8.24 -3.63 -0.43
N PHE A 29 -7.99 -4.91 -0.19
CA PHE A 29 -6.66 -5.41 0.18
C PHE A 29 -5.59 -4.98 -0.83
N CYS A 30 -5.82 -5.21 -2.12
CA CYS A 30 -4.86 -4.88 -3.18
C CYS A 30 -4.58 -3.37 -3.22
N ARG A 31 -5.62 -2.55 -3.07
CA ARG A 31 -5.52 -1.09 -3.09
C ARG A 31 -4.68 -0.58 -1.92
N HIS A 32 -4.97 -1.02 -0.71
CA HIS A 32 -4.23 -0.64 0.49
C HIS A 32 -2.78 -1.15 0.47
N ALA A 33 -2.55 -2.38 0.02
CA ALA A 33 -1.21 -2.94 -0.11
C ALA A 33 -0.36 -2.18 -1.14
N ALA A 34 -0.95 -1.85 -2.30
CA ALA A 34 -0.27 -1.05 -3.32
C ALA A 34 0.07 0.36 -2.82
N ALA A 35 -0.85 1.01 -2.12
CA ALA A 35 -0.62 2.31 -1.51
C ALA A 35 0.50 2.27 -0.46
N GLU A 36 0.49 1.27 0.43
CA GLU A 36 1.55 1.07 1.43
C GLU A 36 2.93 0.94 0.78
N VAL A 37 3.07 0.06 -0.21
CA VAL A 37 4.34 -0.14 -0.93
C VAL A 37 4.80 1.15 -1.59
N ARG A 38 3.88 1.89 -2.23
CA ARG A 38 4.21 3.17 -2.86
C ARG A 38 4.72 4.19 -1.84
N LEU A 39 4.06 4.33 -0.69
CA LEU A 39 4.44 5.29 0.34
C LEU A 39 5.80 4.97 0.95
N TRP A 40 6.10 3.70 1.18
CA TRP A 40 7.42 3.28 1.68
C TRP A 40 8.52 3.42 0.62
N ASN A 41 8.21 3.20 -0.66
CA ASN A 41 9.12 3.50 -1.76
C ASN A 41 9.48 4.97 -1.80
N ASP A 42 8.46 5.81 -1.73
CA ASP A 42 8.61 7.26 -1.79
C ASP A 42 9.37 7.79 -0.57
N TYR A 43 9.10 7.26 0.63
CA TYR A 43 9.94 7.51 1.81
C TYR A 43 11.39 7.08 1.60
N GLY A 44 11.58 5.94 0.94
CA GLY A 44 12.86 5.35 0.58
C GLY A 44 13.73 6.19 -0.35
N SER A 45 13.10 7.00 -1.20
CA SER A 45 13.74 7.69 -2.31
C SER A 45 13.75 9.20 -2.19
N ILE A 46 13.29 9.77 -1.06
CA ILE A 46 13.15 11.23 -0.85
C ILE A 46 14.35 12.03 -1.39
N GLU A 47 15.57 11.69 -0.96
CA GLU A 47 16.77 12.47 -1.33
C GLU A 47 17.16 12.28 -2.80
N ARG A 48 17.00 11.05 -3.33
CA ARG A 48 17.26 10.75 -4.74
C ARG A 48 16.28 11.50 -5.63
N ASP A 49 15.00 11.39 -5.35
CA ASP A 49 13.94 11.98 -6.17
C ASP A 49 14.05 13.51 -6.15
N LYS A 50 14.40 14.10 -5.00
CA LYS A 50 14.71 15.54 -4.90
C LYS A 50 15.89 15.95 -5.79
N ALA A 51 16.97 15.18 -5.82
CA ALA A 51 18.14 15.47 -6.65
C ALA A 51 17.86 15.32 -8.16
N GLU A 52 17.01 14.36 -8.52
CA GLU A 52 16.63 14.07 -9.91
C GLU A 52 15.44 14.92 -10.41
N GLY A 53 14.79 15.70 -9.53
CA GLY A 53 13.59 16.47 -9.87
C GLY A 53 12.37 15.60 -10.16
N VAL A 54 12.34 14.39 -9.60
CA VAL A 54 11.24 13.41 -9.72
C VAL A 54 10.20 13.69 -8.62
N LEU A 55 8.91 13.68 -8.98
CA LEU A 55 7.83 13.92 -8.02
C LEU A 55 7.72 12.76 -7.01
N ASN A 56 7.61 13.10 -5.74
CA ASN A 56 7.43 12.17 -4.63
C ASN A 56 6.13 12.47 -3.86
N SER A 57 5.55 11.46 -3.19
CA SER A 57 4.35 11.64 -2.35
C SER A 57 4.51 12.75 -1.32
N ILE A 58 5.73 12.95 -0.80
CA ILE A 58 6.00 14.00 0.17
C ILE A 58 5.77 15.40 -0.42
N ASP A 59 6.06 15.63 -1.69
CA ASP A 59 5.91 16.95 -2.32
C ASP A 59 4.43 17.36 -2.46
N LEU A 60 3.53 16.38 -2.54
CA LEU A 60 2.08 16.61 -2.53
C LEU A 60 1.59 17.02 -1.13
N LEU A 61 2.21 16.52 -0.06
CA LEU A 61 1.89 16.93 1.32
C LEU A 61 2.28 18.41 1.54
N ASN A 62 3.31 18.90 0.86
CA ASN A 62 3.74 20.29 0.94
C ASN A 62 2.67 21.22 0.37
N LEU A 63 2.04 20.83 -0.74
CA LEU A 63 0.96 21.61 -1.36
C LEU A 63 -0.21 21.82 -0.38
N SER A 64 -0.54 20.80 0.41
CA SER A 64 -1.61 20.86 1.41
C SER A 64 -1.28 21.72 2.64
N SER A 65 0.00 22.04 2.86
CA SER A 65 0.50 22.77 4.04
C SER A 65 0.73 24.27 3.78
N SER A 66 0.25 24.79 2.65
CA SER A 66 0.43 26.18 2.20
C SER A 66 -0.26 27.22 3.10
N ARG A 67 0.21 27.37 4.33
CA ARG A 67 0.01 28.58 5.14
C ARG A 67 1.20 29.51 4.83
N PRO A 68 0.96 30.77 4.42
CA PRO A 68 2.06 31.67 4.07
C PRO A 68 2.98 31.86 5.28
N PRO A 69 4.31 31.83 5.10
CA PRO A 69 5.25 31.95 6.21
C PRO A 69 5.16 33.35 6.80
N ALA A 70 4.66 33.45 8.03
CA ALA A 70 4.85 34.65 8.84
C ALA A 70 6.32 34.65 9.29
N ASN A 71 7.10 35.59 8.73
CA ASN A 71 8.46 35.94 9.15
C ASN A 71 9.54 34.88 8.86
N GLY A 72 10.07 34.88 7.63
CA GLY A 72 11.50 34.79 7.24
C GLY A 72 12.51 33.89 7.98
N ILE A 73 12.11 33.01 8.89
CA ILE A 73 12.96 32.05 9.58
C ILE A 73 12.99 30.78 8.75
N THR A 74 14.15 30.13 8.68
CA THR A 74 14.43 28.85 8.01
C THR A 74 13.43 27.75 8.39
N GLY A 75 12.24 27.77 7.78
CA GLY A 75 11.09 26.91 8.08
C GLY A 75 11.07 25.60 7.29
N ASP A 76 12.00 25.44 6.33
CA ASP A 76 11.98 24.36 5.35
C ASP A 76 12.27 22.97 5.97
N THR A 77 13.25 22.88 6.87
CA THR A 77 13.64 21.60 7.52
C THR A 77 12.61 21.12 8.55
N LEU A 78 11.97 22.03 9.28
CA LEU A 78 10.90 21.70 10.23
C LEU A 78 9.65 21.23 9.49
N ASN A 79 9.32 21.88 8.36
CA ASN A 79 8.22 21.47 7.49
C ASN A 79 8.49 20.06 6.93
N ARG A 80 9.71 19.82 6.43
CA ARG A 80 10.11 18.51 5.89
C ARG A 80 9.98 17.37 6.89
N ASN A 81 10.40 17.58 8.13
CA ASN A 81 10.26 16.57 9.18
C ASN A 81 8.80 16.29 9.54
N CYS A 82 7.92 17.29 9.48
CA CYS A 82 6.49 17.11 9.68
C CYS A 82 5.85 16.34 8.52
N GLU A 83 6.23 16.64 7.28
CA GLU A 83 5.79 15.93 6.07
C GLU A 83 6.21 14.45 6.11
N ILE A 84 7.47 14.16 6.45
CA ILE A 84 7.96 12.79 6.64
C ILE A 84 7.15 12.05 7.70
N LYS A 85 6.86 12.69 8.85
CA LYS A 85 6.04 12.10 9.91
C LYS A 85 4.63 11.80 9.40
N SER A 86 4.03 12.70 8.62
CA SER A 86 2.71 12.50 8.03
C SER A 86 2.72 11.35 7.01
N LEU A 87 3.71 11.30 6.12
CA LEU A 87 3.89 10.21 5.15
C LEU A 87 3.94 8.85 5.85
N LYS A 88 4.76 8.73 6.90
CA LYS A 88 4.85 7.50 7.70
C LYS A 88 3.53 7.14 8.37
N LYS A 89 2.78 8.11 8.87
CA LYS A 89 1.46 7.87 9.47
C LYS A 89 0.44 7.36 8.46
N ILE A 90 0.47 7.87 7.22
CA ILE A 90 -0.39 7.40 6.13
C ILE A 90 0.02 5.97 5.76
N ALA A 91 1.31 5.68 5.59
CA ALA A 91 1.78 4.32 5.32
C ALA A 91 1.35 3.31 6.41
N GLN A 92 1.43 3.71 7.67
CA GLN A 92 0.93 2.91 8.80
C GLN A 92 -0.61 2.76 8.80
N TYR A 93 -1.34 3.73 8.26
CA TYR A 93 -2.79 3.65 8.09
C TYR A 93 -3.16 2.61 7.03
N GLU A 94 -2.46 2.61 5.89
CA GLU A 94 -2.61 1.59 4.84
C GLU A 94 -2.32 0.19 5.40
N SER A 95 -1.21 0.04 6.14
CA SER A 95 -0.83 -1.23 6.80
C SER A 95 -1.91 -1.78 7.74
N ARG A 96 -2.63 -0.90 8.46
CA ARG A 96 -3.77 -1.32 9.29
C ARG A 96 -4.93 -1.85 8.45
N HIS A 97 -5.21 -1.22 7.31
CA HIS A 97 -6.28 -1.66 6.42
C HIS A 97 -5.94 -2.96 5.72
N VAL A 98 -4.68 -3.16 5.32
CA VAL A 98 -4.20 -4.46 4.81
C VAL A 98 -4.53 -5.59 5.80
N ARG A 99 -4.24 -5.40 7.09
CA ARG A 99 -4.57 -6.40 8.12
C ARG A 99 -6.08 -6.59 8.31
N LEU A 100 -6.84 -5.51 8.33
CA LEU A 100 -8.30 -5.58 8.46
C LEU A 100 -8.93 -6.36 7.30
N CYS A 101 -8.50 -6.10 6.06
CA CYS A 101 -8.98 -6.84 4.89
C CYS A 101 -8.62 -8.33 4.97
N LEU A 102 -7.42 -8.68 5.44
CA LEU A 102 -7.02 -10.08 5.65
C LEU A 102 -7.90 -10.77 6.71
N GLU A 103 -8.18 -10.12 7.83
CA GLU A 103 -9.04 -10.66 8.90
C GLU A 103 -10.48 -10.88 8.42
N GLN A 104 -11.03 -9.91 7.67
CA GLN A 104 -12.37 -9.99 7.09
C GLN A 104 -12.45 -11.09 6.02
N LEU A 105 -11.44 -11.18 5.15
CA LEU A 105 -11.40 -12.16 4.08
C LEU A 105 -11.19 -13.59 4.62
N ASP A 106 -10.36 -13.75 5.66
CA ASP A 106 -10.18 -15.05 6.33
C ASP A 106 -11.50 -15.55 6.91
N THR A 107 -12.24 -14.68 7.61
CA THR A 107 -13.56 -15.02 8.17
C THR A 107 -14.53 -15.45 7.06
N LEU A 108 -14.68 -14.62 6.02
CA LEU A 108 -15.59 -14.88 4.91
C LEU A 108 -15.24 -16.16 4.14
N LEU A 109 -13.95 -16.39 3.86
CA LEU A 109 -13.50 -17.59 3.15
C LEU A 109 -13.70 -18.85 3.99
N ASN A 110 -13.45 -18.80 5.31
CA ASN A 110 -13.65 -19.97 6.18
C ASN A 110 -15.12 -20.35 6.33
N GLU A 111 -16.03 -19.37 6.35
CA GLU A 111 -17.48 -19.61 6.35
C GLU A 111 -17.94 -20.30 5.06
N ASN A 112 -17.35 -19.97 3.92
CA ASN A 112 -17.69 -20.53 2.62
C ASN A 112 -17.02 -21.88 2.34
N ASP A 113 -15.71 -21.99 2.57
CA ASP A 113 -14.87 -23.13 2.19
C ASP A 113 -13.50 -23.06 2.90
N ALA A 114 -13.39 -23.72 4.07
CA ALA A 114 -12.18 -23.70 4.89
C ALA A 114 -10.92 -24.26 4.20
N GLN A 115 -11.07 -25.22 3.27
CA GLN A 115 -9.92 -25.75 2.51
C GLN A 115 -9.40 -24.70 1.53
N ARG A 116 -10.31 -24.03 0.80
CA ARG A 116 -9.96 -22.91 -0.08
C ARG A 116 -9.38 -21.73 0.70
N ALA A 117 -9.94 -21.43 1.86
CA ALA A 117 -9.48 -20.35 2.74
C ALA A 117 -7.99 -20.49 3.07
N SER A 118 -7.58 -21.65 3.58
CA SER A 118 -6.18 -21.92 3.93
C SER A 118 -5.22 -21.68 2.76
N TYR A 119 -5.59 -22.17 1.58
CA TYR A 119 -4.78 -22.01 0.36
C TYR A 119 -4.65 -20.54 -0.09
N ILE A 120 -5.76 -19.79 -0.12
CA ILE A 120 -5.76 -18.37 -0.52
C ILE A 120 -5.03 -17.51 0.52
N MET A 121 -5.40 -17.67 1.79
CA MET A 121 -4.88 -16.85 2.89
C MET A 121 -3.37 -17.02 3.07
N SER A 122 -2.83 -18.23 2.89
CA SER A 122 -1.38 -18.45 2.93
C SER A 122 -0.60 -17.53 1.98
N ARG A 123 -1.15 -17.23 0.80
CA ARG A 123 -0.49 -16.40 -0.22
C ARG A 123 -0.65 -14.92 0.03
N LEU A 124 -1.84 -14.51 0.46
CA LEU A 124 -2.08 -13.12 0.82
C LEU A 124 -1.25 -12.73 2.05
N HIS A 125 -1.14 -13.62 3.04
CA HIS A 125 -0.21 -13.43 4.16
C HIS A 125 1.25 -13.37 3.72
N MET A 126 1.68 -14.25 2.81
CA MET A 126 3.04 -14.15 2.25
C MET A 126 3.29 -12.80 1.58
N HIS A 127 2.34 -12.30 0.78
CA HIS A 127 2.43 -10.97 0.16
C HIS A 127 2.55 -9.86 1.21
N ALA A 128 1.63 -9.82 2.17
CA ALA A 128 1.61 -8.82 3.23
C ALA A 128 2.86 -8.89 4.14
N THR A 129 3.40 -10.09 4.35
CA THR A 129 4.63 -10.27 5.14
C THR A 129 5.83 -9.69 4.41
N VAL A 130 5.94 -9.92 3.09
CA VAL A 130 7.04 -9.37 2.29
C VAL A 130 6.98 -7.85 2.28
N THR A 131 5.81 -7.25 2.10
CA THR A 131 5.66 -5.79 2.12
C THR A 131 5.93 -5.20 3.50
N GLN A 132 5.52 -5.88 4.58
CA GLN A 132 5.80 -5.48 5.95
C GLN A 132 7.30 -5.51 6.26
N VAL A 133 8.01 -6.60 5.94
CA VAL A 133 9.47 -6.69 6.15
C VAL A 133 10.18 -5.56 5.39
N TRP A 134 9.72 -5.26 4.19
CA TRP A 134 10.24 -4.14 3.41
C TRP A 134 10.00 -2.80 4.11
N ALA A 135 8.78 -2.53 4.58
CA ALA A 135 8.45 -1.34 5.36
C ALA A 135 9.32 -1.20 6.63
N GLU A 136 9.60 -2.30 7.32
CA GLU A 136 10.46 -2.33 8.51
C GLU A 136 11.91 -1.98 8.19
N MET A 137 12.44 -2.47 7.05
CA MET A 137 13.78 -2.09 6.57
C MET A 137 13.89 -0.58 6.33
N TYR A 138 12.89 0.03 5.69
CA TYR A 138 12.87 1.49 5.49
C TYR A 138 12.68 2.24 6.80
N SER A 139 11.78 1.78 7.67
CA SER A 139 11.56 2.40 8.98
C SER A 139 12.80 2.40 9.87
N SER A 140 13.63 1.36 9.75
CA SER A 140 14.87 1.18 10.49
C SER A 140 16.05 1.94 9.88
N ARG A 141 15.98 2.27 8.57
CA ARG A 141 16.94 3.18 7.96
C ARG A 141 16.77 4.57 8.58
N ARG A 142 17.72 4.91 9.45
CA ARG A 142 18.05 6.32 9.70
C ARG A 142 18.64 6.82 8.39
N PHE A 143 17.89 7.59 7.62
CA PHE A 143 18.52 8.51 6.68
C PHE A 143 19.42 9.41 7.50
N SER A 144 20.72 9.11 7.51
CA SER A 144 21.72 10.00 8.09
C SER A 144 21.50 11.34 7.42
N ALA A 145 21.05 12.32 8.21
CA ALA A 145 21.19 13.72 7.82
C ALA A 145 22.64 13.87 7.37
N ALA A 146 22.84 14.18 6.09
CA ALA A 146 24.17 14.38 5.54
C ALA A 146 24.94 15.27 6.50
N SER A 147 26.02 14.74 7.08
CA SER A 147 26.95 15.59 7.82
C SER A 147 27.38 16.69 6.85
N PRO A 148 27.32 17.98 7.23
CA PRO A 148 27.93 19.01 6.42
C PRO A 148 29.41 18.66 6.36
N GLN A 149 29.91 18.35 5.16
CA GLN A 149 31.34 18.39 4.94
C GLN A 149 31.74 19.86 5.02
N SER A 150 32.33 20.24 6.15
CA SER A 150 33.06 21.49 6.37
C SER A 150 34.54 21.15 6.49
#